data_AF-A0A1C9HVI0-F1
#
_entry.id   AF-A0A1C9HVI0-F1
#
_cell.length_a   1.000
_cell.length_b   1.000
_cell.length_c   1.000
_cell.angle_alpha   90.00
_cell.angle_beta   90.00
_cell.angle_gamma   90.00
#
_symmetry.space_group_name_H-M   'P 1'
#
loop_
_entity.id
_entity.type
_entity.pdbx_description
1 polymer ?
#
loop_
_entity_poly.entity_id
_entity_poly.type
_entity_poly.pdbx_seq_one_letter_code
_entity_poly.pdbx_strand_id
1 'polypeptide(L)'
;MIAGSRRGLTPTMRRELKRRSAIEPTIGHMKTDGRLDRNFLLGHDGNTINALLVGVGHNLRLILAKLAPLACFIRAALNVLMAKSDTSPDLPNRQKINDLSLCSGRLIRGWRAKRPLPVLHFRR
;
A
#
# COMPACT_ATOMS: atom_id res chain seq x y z
N MET A 1 -24.61 19.11 -16.11
CA MET A 1 -24.58 18.33 -17.38
C MET A 1 -25.55 17.19 -17.24
N ILE A 2 -26.39 17.00 -18.27
CA ILE A 2 -27.59 16.16 -18.24
C ILE A 2 -27.18 14.68 -18.10
N ALA A 3 -27.48 14.09 -16.94
CA ALA A 3 -27.49 12.65 -16.75
C ALA A 3 -28.62 12.07 -17.62
N GLY A 4 -28.27 11.38 -18.72
CA GLY A 4 -29.22 10.56 -19.48
C GLY A 4 -29.30 10.77 -20.99
N SER A 5 -28.88 11.91 -21.56
CA SER A 5 -28.98 12.11 -23.02
C SER A 5 -27.73 11.63 -23.77
N ARG A 6 -27.76 10.38 -24.27
CA ARG A 6 -26.72 9.86 -25.18
C ARG A 6 -26.88 10.32 -26.65
N ARG A 7 -27.96 11.01 -26.99
CA ARG A 7 -28.31 11.40 -28.36
C ARG A 7 -27.80 12.82 -28.63
N GLY A 8 -26.98 12.98 -29.68
CA GLY A 8 -26.47 14.28 -30.13
C GLY A 8 -25.08 14.69 -29.63
N LEU A 9 -24.34 13.84 -28.89
CA LEU A 9 -22.96 14.17 -28.52
C LEU A 9 -22.02 14.06 -29.73
N THR A 10 -21.38 15.16 -30.08
CA THR A 10 -20.25 15.17 -31.01
C THR A 10 -19.10 14.31 -30.45
N PRO A 11 -18.23 13.76 -31.31
CA PRO A 11 -17.10 12.94 -30.85
C PRO A 11 -16.17 13.68 -29.87
N THR A 12 -16.03 15.00 -30.02
CA THR A 12 -15.26 15.86 -29.11
C THR A 12 -15.92 15.94 -27.72
N MET A 13 -17.23 16.13 -27.64
CA MET A 13 -17.97 16.14 -26.37
C MET A 13 -17.91 14.77 -25.67
N ARG A 14 -17.98 13.67 -26.42
CA ARG A 14 -17.84 12.32 -25.85
C ARG A 14 -16.44 12.09 -25.27
N ARG A 15 -15.39 12.57 -25.96
CA ARG A 15 -14.01 12.50 -25.47
C ARG A 15 -13.82 13.31 -24.19
N GLU A 16 -14.35 14.54 -24.15
CA GLU A 16 -14.28 15.40 -22.98
C GLU A 16 -15.04 14.82 -21.79
N LEU A 17 -16.25 14.29 -22.02
CA LEU A 17 -17.02 13.62 -20.98
C LEU A 17 -16.28 12.41 -20.42
N LYS A 18 -15.63 11.59 -21.27
CA LYS A 18 -14.83 10.45 -20.82
C LYS A 18 -13.64 10.88 -19.95
N ARG A 19 -12.98 11.99 -20.30
CA ARG A 19 -11.89 12.55 -19.48
C ARG A 19 -12.42 13.03 -18.13
N ARG A 20 -13.57 13.70 -18.09
CA ARG A 20 -14.22 14.15 -16.84
C ARG A 20 -14.65 12.98 -15.97
N SER A 21 -15.29 11.97 -16.54
CA SER A 21 -15.70 10.77 -15.79
C SER A 21 -14.52 10.01 -15.19
N ALA A 22 -13.31 10.12 -15.76
CA ALA A 22 -12.11 9.50 -15.19
C ALA A 22 -11.58 10.25 -13.95
N ILE A 23 -11.88 11.55 -13.79
CA ILE A 23 -11.43 12.35 -12.63
C ILE A 23 -12.45 12.43 -11.50
N GLU A 24 -13.75 12.22 -11.77
CA GLU A 24 -14.81 12.21 -10.75
C GLU A 24 -14.51 11.27 -9.56
N PRO A 25 -14.00 10.03 -9.75
CA PRO A 25 -13.66 9.15 -8.63
C PRO A 25 -12.55 9.73 -7.76
N THR A 26 -11.53 10.34 -8.38
CA THR A 26 -10.42 10.98 -7.67
C THR A 26 -10.92 12.19 -6.88
N ILE A 27 -11.81 13.01 -7.44
CA ILE A 27 -12.43 14.13 -6.72
C ILE A 27 -13.30 13.63 -5.56
N GLY A 28 -14.05 12.55 -5.76
CA GLY A 28 -14.83 11.90 -4.70
C GLY A 28 -13.96 11.41 -3.54
N HIS A 29 -12.82 10.76 -3.83
CA HIS A 29 -11.85 10.38 -2.82
C HIS A 29 -11.23 11.59 -2.12
N MET A 30 -10.85 12.64 -2.86
CA MET A 30 -10.37 13.88 -2.24
C MET A 30 -11.43 14.54 -1.35
N LYS A 31 -12.72 14.43 -1.69
CA LYS A 31 -13.81 14.95 -0.86
C LYS A 31 -13.94 14.20 0.47
N THR A 32 -13.91 12.87 0.42
CA THR A 32 -14.09 11.99 1.58
C THR A 32 -12.82 11.85 2.42
N ASP A 33 -11.71 11.50 1.78
CA ASP A 33 -10.42 11.21 2.42
C ASP A 33 -9.64 12.49 2.75
N GLY A 34 -9.72 13.49 1.86
CA GLY A 34 -9.13 14.80 2.06
C GLY A 34 -9.95 15.71 2.96
N ARG A 35 -11.13 15.26 3.43
CA ARG A 35 -12.03 16.01 4.33
C ARG A 35 -12.33 17.43 3.83
N LEU A 36 -12.36 17.60 2.51
CA LEU A 36 -12.74 18.84 1.82
C LEU A 36 -14.13 19.33 2.27
N ASP A 37 -15.00 18.42 2.70
CA ASP A 37 -16.36 18.69 3.21
C ASP A 37 -16.38 19.20 4.66
N ARG A 38 -15.26 19.12 5.40
CA ARG A 38 -15.15 19.48 6.82
C ARG A 38 -13.96 20.41 7.04
N ASN A 39 -13.97 21.56 6.37
CA ASN A 39 -12.95 22.56 6.59
C ASN A 39 -13.15 23.25 7.95
N PHE A 40 -12.11 23.26 8.77
CA PHE A 40 -12.08 23.94 10.06
C PHE A 40 -11.49 25.36 9.97
N LEU A 41 -11.00 25.75 8.78
CA LEU A 41 -10.51 27.10 8.51
C LEU A 41 -11.69 28.03 8.19
N LEU A 42 -11.65 29.23 8.74
CA LEU A 42 -12.71 30.23 8.60
C LEU A 42 -12.67 30.90 7.23
N GLY A 43 -13.85 31.03 6.61
CA GLY A 43 -14.05 31.85 5.41
C GLY A 43 -13.64 31.21 4.08
N HIS A 44 -13.79 32.00 3.02
CA HIS A 44 -13.52 31.58 1.64
C HIS A 44 -12.04 31.26 1.39
N ASP A 45 -11.14 32.00 2.01
CA ASP A 45 -9.70 31.80 1.90
C ASP A 45 -9.28 30.47 2.54
N GLY A 46 -9.88 30.13 3.69
CA GLY A 46 -9.70 28.83 4.33
C GLY A 46 -10.10 27.67 3.42
N ASN A 47 -11.22 27.79 2.69
CA ASN A 47 -11.68 26.76 1.74
C ASN A 47 -10.72 26.58 0.56
N THR A 48 -10.16 27.69 0.07
CA THR A 48 -9.18 27.67 -1.01
C THR A 48 -7.88 26.97 -0.55
N ILE A 49 -7.39 27.31 0.63
CA ILE A 49 -6.18 26.70 1.21
C ILE A 49 -6.38 25.20 1.45
N ASN A 50 -7.53 24.80 1.99
CA ASN A 50 -7.84 23.40 2.23
C ASN A 50 -7.87 22.60 0.92
N ALA A 51 -8.50 23.14 -0.13
CA ALA A 51 -8.53 22.49 -1.44
C ALA A 51 -7.13 22.34 -2.06
N LEU A 52 -6.29 23.37 -1.95
CA LEU A 52 -4.90 23.33 -2.39
C LEU A 52 -4.10 22.26 -1.63
N LEU A 53 -4.20 22.23 -0.30
CA LEU A 53 -3.45 21.29 0.53
C LEU A 53 -3.86 19.83 0.27
N VAL A 54 -5.15 19.57 0.08
CA VAL A 54 -5.65 18.23 -0.27
C VAL A 54 -5.11 17.79 -1.63
N GLY A 55 -5.11 18.67 -2.63
CA GLY A 55 -4.54 18.39 -3.95
C GLY A 55 -3.04 18.11 -3.89
N VAL A 56 -2.27 18.94 -3.17
CA VAL A 56 -0.83 18.75 -2.96
C VAL A 56 -0.57 17.43 -2.23
N GLY A 57 -1.30 17.14 -1.15
CA GLY A 57 -1.17 15.91 -0.39
C GLY A 57 -1.47 14.66 -1.22
N HIS A 58 -2.46 14.71 -2.11
CA HIS A 58 -2.75 13.64 -3.05
C HIS A 58 -1.58 13.39 -4.02
N ASN A 59 -1.02 14.46 -4.60
CA ASN A 59 0.12 14.36 -5.49
C ASN A 59 1.38 13.81 -4.79
N LEU A 60 1.65 14.25 -3.55
CA LEU A 60 2.74 13.73 -2.75
C LEU A 60 2.59 12.23 -2.47
N ARG A 61 1.36 11.76 -2.18
CA ARG A 61 1.08 10.31 -2.00
C ARG A 61 1.38 9.51 -3.26
N LEU A 62 1.06 10.04 -4.45
CA LEU A 62 1.39 9.39 -5.72
C LEU A 62 2.90 9.30 -5.94
N ILE A 63 3.63 10.38 -5.68
CA ILE A 63 5.10 10.41 -5.78
C ILE A 63 5.71 9.38 -4.81
N LEU A 64 5.27 9.39 -3.54
CA LEU A 64 5.75 8.44 -2.53
C LEU A 64 5.41 7.00 -2.89
N ALA A 65 4.24 6.72 -3.45
CA ALA A 65 3.87 5.37 -3.90
C ALA A 65 4.78 4.88 -5.04
N LYS A 66 5.27 5.77 -5.90
CA LYS A 66 6.24 5.43 -6.96
C LYS A 66 7.66 5.25 -6.42
N LEU A 67 8.04 5.99 -5.39
CA LEU A 67 9.37 5.90 -4.76
C LEU A 67 9.48 4.75 -3.74
N ALA A 68 8.37 4.33 -3.13
CA ALA A 68 8.31 3.25 -2.15
C ALA A 68 8.99 1.93 -2.59
N PRO A 69 8.79 1.40 -3.82
CA PRO A 69 9.48 0.17 -4.24
C PRO A 69 10.99 0.35 -4.34
N LEU A 70 11.46 1.52 -4.80
CA LEU A 70 12.90 1.83 -4.85
C LEU A 70 13.49 1.88 -3.44
N ALA A 71 12.80 2.54 -2.50
CA ALA A 71 13.21 2.60 -1.11
C ALA A 71 13.25 1.20 -0.45
N CYS A 72 12.28 0.34 -0.76
CA CYS A 72 12.25 -1.05 -0.29
C CYS A 72 13.45 -1.86 -0.83
N PHE A 73 13.77 -1.70 -2.12
CA PHE A 73 14.92 -2.36 -2.73
C PHE A 73 16.25 -1.93 -2.09
N ILE A 74 16.45 -0.61 -1.91
CA ILE A 74 17.65 -0.07 -1.26
C ILE A 74 17.75 -0.59 0.18
N ARG A 75 16.64 -0.60 0.94
CA ARG A 75 16.61 -1.12 2.30
C ARG A 75 16.98 -2.61 2.36
N ALA A 76 16.44 -3.42 1.46
CA ALA A 76 16.75 -4.84 1.38
C ALA A 76 18.24 -5.07 1.05
N ALA A 77 18.81 -4.32 0.11
CA ALA A 77 20.23 -4.38 -0.23
C ALA A 77 21.13 -4.00 0.96
N LEU A 78 20.77 -2.95 1.70
CA LEU A 78 21.48 -2.55 2.92
C LEU A 78 21.42 -3.64 4.00
N ASN A 79 20.26 -4.27 4.21
CA ASN A 79 20.12 -5.37 5.16
C ASN A 79 21.02 -6.57 4.80
N VAL A 80 21.14 -6.90 3.50
CA VAL A 80 22.04 -7.97 3.03
C VAL A 80 23.51 -7.60 3.24
N LEU A 81 23.88 -6.33 3.03
CA LEU A 81 25.24 -5.84 3.25
C LEU A 81 25.61 -5.88 4.74
N MET A 82 24.73 -5.43 5.61
CA MET A 82 24.93 -5.47 7.06
C MET A 82 24.97 -6.90 7.60
N ALA A 83 24.18 -7.83 7.05
CA ALA A 83 24.24 -9.24 7.46
C ALA A 83 25.61 -9.90 7.16
N LYS A 84 26.38 -9.37 6.19
CA LYS A 84 27.71 -9.89 5.87
C LYS A 84 28.80 -9.44 6.86
N SER A 85 28.66 -8.29 7.53
CA SER A 85 29.67 -7.82 8.49
C SER A 85 29.70 -8.63 9.77
N ASP A 86 28.61 -9.33 10.11
CA ASP A 86 28.49 -10.12 11.34
C ASP A 86 28.89 -11.59 11.14
N THR A 87 29.22 -12.00 9.91
CA THR A 87 29.71 -13.36 9.62
C THR A 87 31.23 -13.42 9.80
N SER A 88 31.70 -13.31 11.05
CA SER A 88 32.94 -14.00 11.40
C SER A 88 32.72 -15.50 11.10
N PRO A 89 33.65 -16.19 10.43
CA PRO A 89 33.54 -17.63 10.25
C PRO A 89 33.80 -18.27 11.61
N ASP A 90 32.75 -18.44 12.42
CA ASP A 90 32.78 -19.39 13.53
C ASP A 90 32.99 -20.77 12.90
N LEU A 91 34.24 -21.22 12.88
CA LEU A 91 34.58 -22.58 12.51
C LEU A 91 33.73 -23.53 13.36
N PRO A 92 33.12 -24.57 12.77
CA PRO A 92 32.39 -25.55 13.56
C PRO A 92 33.39 -26.24 14.50
N ASN A 93 33.28 -25.93 15.80
CA ASN A 93 34.01 -26.63 16.84
C ASN A 93 33.73 -28.14 16.71
N ARG A 94 34.81 -28.92 16.58
CA ARG A 94 34.86 -30.39 16.43
C ARG A 94 34.06 -31.15 17.49
N GLN A 95 33.59 -30.49 18.54
CA GLN A 95 32.74 -31.06 19.59
C GLN A 95 31.29 -31.35 19.15
N LYS A 96 30.70 -30.63 18.17
CA LYS A 96 29.29 -30.84 17.76
C LYS A 96 29.03 -32.13 16.97
N ILE A 97 30.07 -32.85 16.54
CA ILE A 97 29.91 -34.11 15.79
C ILE A 97 29.51 -35.27 16.71
N ASN A 98 29.81 -35.18 18.01
CA ASN A 98 29.53 -36.27 18.96
C ASN A 98 28.10 -36.25 19.55
N ASP A 99 27.35 -35.15 19.38
CA ASP A 99 25.98 -35.04 19.89
C ASP A 99 24.93 -35.57 18.89
N LEU A 100 25.30 -35.73 17.62
CA LEU A 100 24.35 -36.16 16.58
C LEU A 100 24.05 -37.67 16.62
N SER A 101 24.80 -38.47 17.38
CA SER A 101 24.49 -39.88 17.64
C SER A 101 23.59 -40.11 18.86
N LEU A 102 23.25 -39.07 19.65
CA LEU A 102 22.45 -39.22 20.87
C LEU A 102 20.98 -38.73 20.75
N CYS A 103 20.61 -38.13 19.62
CA CYS A 103 19.28 -37.52 19.43
C CYS A 103 18.44 -38.10 18.27
N SER A 104 18.76 -39.27 17.75
CA SER A 104 17.92 -40.03 16.79
C SER A 104 16.78 -40.80 17.49
N GLY A 105 16.11 -40.15 18.46
CA GLY A 105 15.13 -40.83 19.32
C GLY A 105 14.09 -39.93 19.99
N ARG A 106 13.70 -38.80 19.40
CA ARG A 106 12.50 -38.07 19.87
C ARG A 106 11.97 -37.07 18.85
N LEU A 107 10.64 -37.10 18.69
CA LEU A 107 9.78 -36.01 18.19
C LEU A 107 9.44 -35.96 16.69
N ILE A 108 8.93 -37.07 16.14
CA ILE A 108 7.93 -37.02 15.05
C ILE A 108 6.53 -36.97 15.68
N ARG A 109 6.12 -35.81 16.22
CA ARG A 109 4.70 -35.51 16.52
C ARG A 109 4.50 -34.00 16.52
N GLY A 110 3.74 -33.46 15.56
CA GLY A 110 3.09 -32.16 15.76
C GLY A 110 3.13 -31.13 14.64
N TRP A 111 3.21 -31.48 13.36
CA TRP A 111 2.89 -30.53 12.29
C TRP A 111 1.39 -30.57 11.98
N ARG A 112 0.56 -30.08 12.92
CA ARG A 112 -0.85 -29.77 12.68
C ARG A 112 -0.93 -28.39 12.04
N ALA A 113 -1.40 -28.37 10.80
CA ALA A 113 -1.67 -27.18 10.00
C ALA A 113 -2.52 -26.14 10.76
N LYS A 114 -1.98 -24.93 10.95
CA LYS A 114 -2.77 -23.72 11.18
C LYS A 114 -2.82 -22.94 9.87
N ARG A 115 -3.91 -23.11 9.12
CA ARG A 115 -4.33 -22.13 8.10
C ARG A 115 -5.38 -21.19 8.74
N PRO A 116 -5.30 -19.87 8.50
CA PRO A 116 -6.23 -18.90 9.07
C PRO A 116 -7.61 -18.95 8.38
N LEU A 117 -8.65 -18.74 9.19
CA LEU A 117 -10.05 -18.53 8.79
C LEU A 117 -10.20 -17.30 7.87
N PRO A 118 -11.07 -17.36 6.85
CA PRO A 118 -11.79 -16.19 6.39
C PRO A 118 -13.21 -16.19 6.96
N VAL A 119 -13.46 -15.21 7.82
CA VAL A 119 -14.79 -14.75 8.26
C VAL A 119 -15.34 -13.89 7.13
N LEU A 120 -16.45 -14.27 6.51
CA LEU A 120 -17.30 -13.37 5.74
C LEU A 120 -18.74 -13.92 5.74
N HIS A 121 -19.43 -13.65 6.85
CA HIS A 121 -20.88 -13.51 6.86
C HIS A 121 -21.18 -12.06 6.47
N PHE A 122 -21.80 -11.83 5.31
CA PHE A 122 -22.60 -10.63 5.09
C PHE A 122 -23.92 -11.03 4.45
N ARG A 123 -24.98 -10.81 5.22
CA ARG A 123 -26.38 -11.05 4.93
C ARG A 123 -26.85 -10.16 3.76
N ARG A 124 -27.78 -10.68 2.97
CA ARG A 124 -28.77 -9.87 2.26
C ARG A 124 -29.79 -9.32 3.25
#